data_AF-A0A1I0U0F5-F1
#
_entry.id   AF-A0A1I0U0F5-F1
#
_cell.length_a   1.000
_cell.length_b   1.000
_cell.length_c   1.000
_cell.angle_alpha   90.00
_cell.angle_beta   90.00
_cell.angle_gamma   90.00
#
_symmetry.space_group_name_H-M   'P 1'
#
loop_
_entity.id
_entity.type
_entity.pdbx_description
1 polymer ?
#
loop_
_entity_poly.entity_id
_entity_poly.type
_entity_poly.pdbx_seq_one_letter_code
_entity_poly.pdbx_strand_id
1 'polypeptide(L)'
;MGKKKQNSSSDKVTQFFADHQKALENPIIKGFLVNKNNYKLVVKAIMEPTKENREKVDEAFTKHYHQVKRIKYINNLIRFVSIDYDKKVRKLNQRFLLILDQPLSDNDRSTMKDLIIDNNINLDAIEKLSLKNQIQNERLYKSLDVLTQKQVFILEMIYVNHLSLREIAAILGSTPQNVSNLHKKALKKLQKEIS
;
A
#
# COMPACT_ATOMS: atom_id res chain seq x y z
N MET A 1 -67.78 2.38 -33.84
CA MET A 1 -66.33 2.36 -34.17
C MET A 1 -65.51 2.40 -32.89
N GLY A 2 -64.43 1.60 -32.76
CA GLY A 2 -63.29 2.01 -31.91
C GLY A 2 -62.67 1.04 -30.89
N LYS A 3 -63.15 -0.19 -30.67
CA LYS A 3 -62.55 -1.10 -29.66
C LYS A 3 -62.40 -2.56 -30.14
N LYS A 4 -61.57 -2.83 -31.15
CA LYS A 4 -61.18 -4.22 -31.51
C LYS A 4 -59.71 -4.43 -31.92
N LYS A 5 -58.90 -3.37 -32.06
CA LYS A 5 -57.50 -3.50 -32.56
C LYS A 5 -56.42 -3.75 -31.49
N GLN A 6 -56.69 -3.55 -30.19
CA GLN A 6 -55.66 -3.68 -29.15
C GLN A 6 -55.44 -5.11 -28.61
N ASN A 7 -56.45 -5.99 -28.65
CA ASN A 7 -56.31 -7.36 -28.09
C ASN A 7 -55.41 -8.28 -28.93
N SER A 8 -55.47 -8.22 -30.27
CA SER A 8 -54.70 -9.11 -31.14
C SER A 8 -53.17 -8.90 -31.07
N SER A 9 -52.74 -7.71 -30.63
CA SER A 9 -51.32 -7.33 -30.53
C SER A 9 -50.63 -7.92 -29.30
N SER A 10 -51.31 -7.93 -28.16
CA SER A 10 -50.77 -8.49 -26.92
C SER A 10 -50.64 -10.01 -27.00
N ASP A 11 -51.58 -10.68 -27.67
CA ASP A 11 -51.62 -12.14 -27.78
C ASP A 11 -50.43 -12.69 -28.60
N LYS A 12 -50.02 -12.00 -29.67
CA LYS A 12 -48.85 -12.40 -30.49
C LYS A 12 -47.54 -12.34 -29.73
N VAL A 13 -47.36 -11.33 -28.89
CA VAL A 13 -46.14 -11.16 -28.08
C VAL A 13 -46.08 -12.23 -27.00
N THR A 14 -47.20 -12.48 -26.32
CA THR A 14 -47.29 -13.54 -25.31
C THR A 14 -47.02 -14.92 -25.91
N GLN A 15 -47.61 -15.21 -27.08
CA GLN A 15 -47.37 -16.47 -27.79
C GLN A 15 -45.90 -16.64 -28.18
N PHE A 16 -45.27 -15.58 -28.71
CA PHE A 16 -43.86 -15.62 -29.08
C PHE A 16 -42.95 -15.99 -27.90
N PHE A 17 -43.17 -15.40 -26.72
CA PHE A 17 -42.39 -15.72 -25.54
C PHE A 17 -42.70 -17.11 -24.97
N ALA A 18 -43.95 -17.57 -25.08
CA ALA A 18 -44.33 -18.94 -24.70
C ALA A 18 -43.63 -19.98 -25.60
N ASP A 19 -43.61 -19.75 -26.91
CA ASP A 19 -42.95 -20.63 -27.88
C ASP A 19 -41.43 -20.71 -27.68
N HIS A 20 -40.82 -19.65 -27.12
CA HIS A 20 -39.37 -19.53 -26.91
C HIS A 20 -38.95 -19.60 -25.44
N GLN A 21 -39.75 -20.25 -24.58
CA GLN A 21 -39.53 -20.27 -23.13
C GLN A 21 -38.14 -20.80 -22.73
N LYS A 22 -37.59 -21.79 -23.43
CA LYS A 22 -36.22 -22.31 -23.18
C LYS A 22 -35.14 -21.25 -23.40
N ALA A 23 -35.30 -20.37 -24.39
CA ALA A 23 -34.33 -19.29 -24.63
C ALA A 23 -34.39 -18.25 -23.50
N LEU A 24 -35.56 -18.05 -22.89
CA LEU A 24 -35.72 -17.16 -21.75
C LEU A 24 -35.04 -17.68 -20.48
N GLU A 25 -34.64 -18.95 -20.39
CA GLU A 25 -33.87 -19.45 -19.26
C GLU A 25 -32.45 -18.88 -19.21
N ASN A 26 -31.91 -18.47 -20.37
CA ASN A 26 -30.56 -17.93 -20.47
C ASN A 26 -30.45 -16.59 -19.71
N PRO A 27 -29.56 -16.48 -18.70
CA PRO A 27 -29.39 -15.26 -17.91
C PRO A 27 -29.05 -14.01 -18.73
N ILE A 28 -28.35 -14.18 -19.86
CA ILE A 28 -28.01 -13.07 -20.75
C ILE A 28 -29.27 -12.53 -21.43
N ILE A 29 -30.14 -13.43 -21.89
CA ILE A 29 -31.41 -13.05 -22.53
C ILE A 29 -32.35 -12.42 -21.51
N LYS A 30 -32.43 -12.97 -20.29
CA LYS A 30 -33.16 -12.33 -19.18
C LYS A 30 -32.63 -10.92 -18.91
N GLY A 31 -31.31 -10.78 -18.77
CA GLY A 31 -30.66 -9.49 -18.53
C GLY A 31 -30.92 -8.47 -19.64
N PHE A 32 -31.00 -8.92 -20.89
CA PHE A 32 -31.35 -8.07 -22.03
C PHE A 32 -32.81 -7.56 -21.95
N LEU A 33 -33.75 -8.46 -21.63
CA LEU A 33 -35.19 -8.17 -21.60
C LEU A 33 -35.64 -7.37 -20.37
N VAL A 34 -34.88 -7.38 -19.27
CA VAL A 34 -35.15 -6.54 -18.09
C VAL A 34 -35.05 -5.04 -18.43
N ASN A 35 -34.22 -4.68 -19.42
CA ASN A 35 -34.14 -3.30 -19.87
C ASN A 35 -35.38 -2.91 -20.69
N LYS A 36 -36.13 -1.92 -20.19
CA LYS A 36 -37.37 -1.42 -20.82
C LYS A 36 -37.19 -0.99 -22.29
N ASN A 37 -36.05 -0.43 -22.67
CA ASN A 37 -35.80 -0.01 -24.05
C ASN A 37 -35.55 -1.20 -24.97
N ASN A 38 -34.75 -2.16 -24.51
CA ASN A 38 -34.48 -3.40 -25.25
C ASN A 38 -35.76 -4.23 -25.41
N TYR A 39 -36.56 -4.34 -24.35
CA TYR A 39 -37.86 -5.00 -24.40
C TYR A 39 -38.79 -4.36 -25.44
N LYS A 40 -38.86 -3.01 -25.50
CA LYS A 40 -39.63 -2.30 -26.53
C LYS A 40 -39.15 -2.61 -27.94
N LEU A 41 -37.84 -2.71 -28.18
CA LEU A 41 -37.29 -3.09 -29.49
C LEU A 41 -37.74 -4.50 -29.88
N VAL A 42 -37.69 -5.45 -28.95
CA VAL A 42 -38.13 -6.83 -29.17
C VAL A 42 -39.63 -6.88 -29.48
N VAL A 43 -40.46 -6.21 -28.68
CA VAL A 43 -41.91 -6.12 -28.93
C VAL A 43 -42.18 -5.50 -30.31
N LYS A 44 -41.48 -4.43 -30.68
CA LYS A 44 -41.63 -3.80 -31.99
C LYS A 44 -41.25 -4.76 -33.13
N ALA A 45 -40.18 -5.53 -32.99
CA ALA A 45 -39.77 -6.51 -33.99
C ALA A 45 -40.72 -7.71 -34.12
N ILE A 46 -41.41 -8.10 -33.04
CA ILE A 46 -42.45 -9.14 -33.06
C ILE A 46 -43.73 -8.62 -33.73
N MET A 47 -44.10 -7.37 -33.43
CA MET A 47 -45.31 -6.74 -33.96
C MET A 47 -45.17 -6.35 -35.44
N GLU A 48 -43.99 -5.87 -35.83
CA GLU A 48 -43.65 -5.41 -37.17
C GLU A 48 -42.32 -6.07 -37.59
N PRO A 49 -42.34 -7.31 -38.12
CA PRO A 49 -41.14 -8.07 -38.44
C PRO A 49 -40.48 -7.57 -39.74
N THR A 50 -40.06 -6.32 -39.76
CA THR A 50 -39.25 -5.72 -40.82
C THR A 50 -37.77 -6.03 -40.60
N LYS A 51 -36.98 -6.01 -41.68
CA LYS A 51 -35.53 -6.19 -41.62
C LYS A 51 -34.88 -5.19 -40.67
N GLU A 52 -35.27 -3.92 -40.77
CA GLU A 52 -34.77 -2.83 -39.93
C GLU A 52 -35.07 -3.03 -38.44
N ASN A 53 -36.28 -3.46 -38.08
CA ASN A 53 -36.63 -3.69 -36.68
C ASN A 53 -35.84 -4.88 -36.09
N ARG A 54 -35.56 -5.91 -36.88
CA ARG A 54 -34.71 -7.04 -36.47
C ARG A 54 -33.25 -6.61 -36.28
N GLU A 55 -32.70 -5.83 -37.22
CA GLU A 55 -31.34 -5.27 -37.13
C GLU A 55 -31.17 -4.41 -35.87
N LYS A 56 -32.16 -3.60 -35.51
CA LYS A 56 -32.14 -2.81 -34.26
C LYS A 56 -32.08 -3.66 -33.00
N VAL A 57 -32.82 -4.78 -32.97
CA VAL A 57 -32.76 -5.73 -31.84
C VAL A 57 -31.38 -6.39 -31.79
N ASP A 58 -30.86 -6.83 -32.93
CA ASP A 58 -29.58 -7.53 -33.02
C ASP A 58 -28.40 -6.63 -32.62
N GLU A 59 -28.40 -5.37 -33.05
CA GLU A 59 -27.40 -4.39 -32.64
C GLU A 59 -27.44 -4.13 -31.13
N ALA A 60 -28.64 -3.94 -30.57
CA ALA A 60 -28.83 -3.74 -29.14
C ALA A 60 -28.41 -4.97 -28.33
N PHE A 61 -28.75 -6.18 -28.80
CA PHE A 61 -28.39 -7.43 -28.16
C PHE A 61 -26.87 -7.66 -28.20
N THR A 62 -26.24 -7.41 -29.34
CA THR A 62 -24.79 -7.49 -29.51
C THR A 62 -24.07 -6.58 -28.51
N LYS A 63 -24.51 -5.31 -28.38
CA LYS A 63 -23.95 -4.37 -27.38
C LYS A 63 -24.12 -4.90 -25.95
N HIS A 64 -25.30 -5.39 -25.60
CA HIS A 64 -25.56 -5.97 -24.27
C HIS A 64 -24.67 -7.19 -23.99
N TYR A 65 -24.57 -8.12 -24.94
CA TYR A 65 -23.78 -9.32 -24.84
C TYR A 65 -22.29 -9.02 -24.63
N HIS A 66 -21.74 -8.08 -25.41
CA HIS A 66 -20.36 -7.63 -25.23
C HIS A 66 -20.15 -6.98 -23.86
N GLN A 67 -21.11 -6.20 -23.37
CA GLN A 67 -20.99 -5.59 -22.04
C GLN A 67 -20.94 -6.64 -20.93
N VAL A 68 -21.82 -7.65 -20.97
CA VAL A 68 -21.81 -8.76 -20.01
C VAL A 68 -20.48 -9.52 -20.07
N LYS A 69 -19.97 -9.79 -21.28
CA LYS A 69 -18.65 -10.43 -21.46
C LYS A 69 -17.51 -9.58 -20.90
N ARG A 70 -17.52 -8.27 -21.12
CA ARG A 70 -16.49 -7.34 -20.61
C ARG A 70 -16.47 -7.32 -19.09
N ILE A 71 -17.63 -7.23 -18.45
CA ILE A 71 -17.74 -7.26 -16.98
C ILE A 71 -17.20 -8.58 -16.43
N LYS A 72 -17.60 -9.72 -17.01
CA LYS A 72 -17.08 -11.03 -16.61
C LYS A 72 -15.56 -11.12 -16.73
N TYR A 73 -15.01 -10.61 -17.85
CA TYR A 73 -13.57 -10.59 -18.09
C TYR A 73 -12.83 -9.74 -17.06
N ILE A 74 -13.28 -8.50 -16.81
CA ILE A 74 -12.66 -7.60 -15.85
C ILE A 74 -12.71 -8.19 -14.43
N ASN A 75 -13.84 -8.77 -14.02
CA ASN A 75 -13.97 -9.42 -12.71
C ASN A 75 -12.98 -10.58 -12.55
N ASN A 76 -12.83 -11.40 -13.58
CA ASN A 76 -11.84 -12.48 -13.58
C ASN A 76 -10.42 -11.93 -13.51
N LEU A 77 -10.10 -10.89 -14.29
CA LEU A 77 -8.80 -10.24 -14.30
C LEU A 77 -8.44 -9.71 -12.91
N ILE A 78 -9.35 -8.97 -12.27
CA ILE A 78 -9.16 -8.46 -10.90
C ILE A 78 -8.85 -9.61 -9.94
N ARG A 79 -9.65 -10.69 -9.97
CA ARG A 79 -9.45 -11.87 -9.12
C ARG A 79 -8.06 -12.48 -9.30
N PHE A 80 -7.64 -12.71 -10.55
CA PHE A 80 -6.33 -13.33 -10.81
C PHE A 80 -5.17 -12.43 -10.41
N VAL A 81 -5.25 -11.13 -10.71
CA VAL A 81 -4.23 -10.15 -10.30
C VAL A 81 -4.10 -10.08 -8.77
N SER A 82 -5.21 -10.07 -8.02
CA SER A 82 -5.18 -10.11 -6.56
C SER A 82 -4.51 -11.37 -6.03
N ILE A 83 -4.85 -12.55 -6.58
CA ILE A 83 -4.23 -13.82 -6.19
C ILE A 83 -2.72 -13.81 -6.44
N ASP A 84 -2.28 -13.31 -7.59
CA ASP A 84 -0.86 -13.30 -7.95
C ASP A 84 -0.07 -12.27 -7.14
N TYR A 85 -0.70 -11.14 -6.79
CA TYR A 85 -0.13 -10.17 -5.86
C TYR A 85 0.09 -10.81 -4.48
N ASP A 86 -0.92 -11.47 -3.91
CA ASP A 86 -0.80 -12.14 -2.62
C ASP A 86 0.29 -13.21 -2.63
N LYS A 87 0.38 -14.02 -3.68
CA LYS A 87 1.46 -15.00 -3.85
C LYS A 87 2.83 -14.33 -3.88
N LYS A 88 2.96 -13.23 -4.61
CA LYS A 88 4.23 -12.46 -4.70
C LYS A 88 4.64 -11.94 -3.33
N VAL A 89 3.71 -11.32 -2.58
CA VAL A 89 3.96 -10.81 -1.23
C VAL A 89 4.36 -11.94 -0.29
N ARG A 90 3.64 -13.06 -0.28
CA ARG A 90 3.98 -14.22 0.55
C ARG A 90 5.37 -14.76 0.22
N LYS A 91 5.72 -14.89 -1.06
CA LYS A 91 7.06 -15.34 -1.49
C LYS A 91 8.16 -14.37 -1.05
N LEU A 92 7.91 -13.06 -1.11
CA LEU A 92 8.86 -12.06 -0.61
C LEU A 92 9.04 -12.17 0.91
N ASN A 93 7.94 -12.27 1.67
CA ASN A 93 8.00 -12.42 3.14
C ASN A 93 8.66 -13.75 3.57
N GLN A 94 8.50 -14.82 2.79
CA GLN A 94 9.20 -16.09 3.02
C GLN A 94 10.69 -16.00 2.70
N ARG A 95 11.07 -15.30 1.61
CA ARG A 95 12.47 -15.15 1.20
C ARG A 95 13.24 -14.18 2.09
N PHE A 96 12.58 -13.11 2.49
CA PHE A 96 13.11 -12.04 3.34
C PHE A 96 12.29 -12.00 4.62
N LEU A 97 12.42 -13.07 5.40
CA LEU A 97 11.84 -13.13 6.74
C LEU A 97 12.40 -11.94 7.53
N LEU A 98 11.52 -11.10 8.07
CA LEU A 98 11.86 -9.93 8.91
C LEU A 98 12.41 -10.34 10.29
N ILE A 99 13.04 -11.52 10.39
CA ILE A 99 13.62 -12.08 11.63
C ILE A 99 14.67 -11.11 12.20
N LEU A 100 15.40 -10.41 11.34
CA LEU A 100 16.42 -9.42 11.74
C LEU A 100 15.83 -8.23 12.51
N ASP A 101 14.61 -7.82 12.17
CA ASP A 101 13.88 -6.72 12.82
C ASP A 101 12.89 -7.23 13.89
N GLN A 102 12.83 -8.55 14.12
CA GLN A 102 11.99 -9.13 15.16
C GLN A 102 12.60 -8.85 16.54
N PRO A 103 11.83 -8.33 17.51
CA PRO A 103 12.30 -8.16 18.88
C PRO A 103 12.63 -9.52 19.50
N LEU A 104 13.72 -9.59 20.24
CA LEU A 104 14.21 -10.83 20.87
C LEU A 104 13.28 -11.34 21.98
N SER A 105 12.49 -10.45 22.59
CA SER A 105 11.42 -10.76 23.54
C SER A 105 10.34 -9.67 23.50
N ASP A 106 9.14 -9.96 24.01
CA ASP A 106 7.99 -9.01 24.00
C ASP A 106 8.26 -7.68 24.71
N ASN A 107 9.30 -7.62 25.55
CA ASN A 107 9.72 -6.41 26.29
C ASN A 107 11.08 -5.83 25.84
N ASP A 108 11.76 -6.48 24.90
CA ASP A 108 13.06 -6.02 24.39
C ASP A 108 12.91 -5.13 23.17
N ARG A 109 13.72 -4.06 23.12
CA ARG A 109 13.86 -3.19 21.94
C ARG A 109 14.93 -3.67 20.98
N SER A 110 15.75 -4.62 21.41
CA SER A 110 16.84 -5.20 20.63
C SER A 110 16.30 -6.25 19.68
N THR A 111 16.72 -6.18 18.41
CA THR A 111 16.33 -7.13 17.38
C THR A 111 17.52 -8.00 16.97
N MET A 112 17.28 -9.08 16.23
CA MET A 112 18.34 -10.04 15.89
C MET A 112 19.49 -9.42 15.08
N LYS A 113 19.26 -8.31 14.37
CA LYS A 113 20.31 -7.54 13.68
C LYS A 113 21.29 -6.86 14.64
N ASP A 114 20.84 -6.49 15.84
CA ASP A 114 21.69 -5.81 16.84
C ASP A 114 22.71 -6.77 17.45
N LEU A 115 22.54 -8.08 17.24
CA LEU A 115 23.47 -9.14 17.65
C LEU A 115 24.53 -9.46 16.58
N ILE A 116 24.41 -8.92 15.37
CA ILE A 116 25.38 -9.16 14.30
C ILE A 116 26.57 -8.23 14.50
N ILE A 117 27.70 -8.79 14.91
CA ILE A 117 28.96 -8.08 15.03
C ILE A 117 29.65 -8.08 13.67
N ASP A 118 29.96 -6.90 13.14
CA ASP A 118 30.82 -6.77 11.97
C ASP A 118 32.27 -7.07 12.37
N ASN A 119 32.85 -8.14 11.82
CA ASN A 119 34.22 -8.54 12.10
C ASN A 119 35.25 -7.79 11.22
N ASN A 120 34.80 -6.96 10.28
CA ASN A 120 35.64 -6.15 9.39
C ASN A 120 35.70 -4.67 9.81
N ILE A 121 35.65 -4.41 11.11
CA ILE A 121 35.80 -3.05 11.64
C ILE A 121 37.23 -2.57 11.34
N ASN A 122 37.36 -1.71 10.35
CA ASN A 122 38.61 -1.02 10.07
C ASN A 122 38.86 0.02 11.18
N LEU A 123 39.90 -0.16 11.99
CA LEU A 123 40.27 0.79 13.06
C LEU A 123 40.52 2.21 12.52
N ASP A 124 41.01 2.35 11.28
CA ASP A 124 41.20 3.67 10.64
C ASP A 124 39.86 4.38 10.36
N ALA A 125 38.78 3.62 10.20
CA ALA A 125 37.44 4.19 10.07
C ALA A 125 36.91 4.70 11.42
N ILE A 126 37.26 4.04 12.53
CA ILE A 126 36.91 4.48 13.89
C ILE A 126 37.65 5.78 14.24
N GLU A 127 38.93 5.91 13.90
CA GLU A 127 39.72 7.10 14.21
C GLU A 127 39.25 8.34 13.41
N LYS A 128 38.80 8.14 12.17
CA LYS A 128 38.11 9.17 11.36
C LYS A 128 36.76 9.61 11.92
N LEU A 129 36.14 8.81 12.78
CA LEU A 129 34.86 9.14 13.38
C LEU A 129 35.00 10.01 14.64
N SER A 130 36.20 10.23 15.22
CA SER A 130 36.30 11.02 16.46
C SER A 130 35.67 12.41 16.33
N LEU A 131 35.04 12.87 17.42
CA LEU A 131 34.32 14.16 17.42
C LEU A 131 35.21 15.32 16.97
N LYS A 132 36.49 15.30 17.37
CA LYS A 132 37.46 16.34 17.00
C LYS A 132 37.74 16.36 15.49
N ASN A 133 37.77 15.20 14.83
CA ASN A 133 38.03 15.07 13.40
C ASN A 133 36.83 15.47 12.53
N GLN A 134 35.63 15.56 13.11
CA GLN A 134 34.40 15.97 12.42
C GLN A 134 34.12 17.48 12.50
N ILE A 135 34.90 18.25 13.26
CA ILE A 135 34.69 19.68 13.45
C ILE A 135 35.61 20.47 12.51
N GLN A 136 35.01 21.12 11.51
CA GLN A 136 35.72 21.99 10.57
C GLN A 136 35.89 23.43 11.07
N ASN A 137 35.05 23.87 12.02
CA ASN A 137 35.11 25.22 12.55
C ASN A 137 36.20 25.33 13.63
N GLU A 138 37.25 26.11 13.35
CA GLU A 138 38.40 26.24 14.26
C GLU A 138 38.04 26.78 15.66
N ARG A 139 37.08 27.71 15.75
CA ARG A 139 36.65 28.28 17.04
C ARG A 139 35.91 27.24 17.88
N LEU A 140 35.03 26.46 17.26
CA LEU A 140 34.35 25.33 17.91
C LEU A 140 35.35 24.23 18.29
N TYR A 141 36.33 23.92 17.42
CA TYR A 141 37.37 22.94 17.69
C TYR A 141 38.15 23.30 18.96
N LYS A 142 38.65 24.55 19.05
CA LYS A 142 39.38 25.05 20.22
C LYS A 142 38.51 25.07 21.49
N SER A 143 37.22 25.37 21.37
CA SER A 143 36.30 25.39 22.52
C SER A 143 36.11 24.01 23.18
N LEU A 144 36.39 22.91 22.48
CA LEU A 144 36.35 21.57 23.07
C LEU A 144 37.38 21.38 24.19
N ASP A 145 38.50 22.10 24.15
CA ASP A 145 39.57 21.95 25.16
C ASP A 145 39.15 22.52 26.54
N VAL A 146 38.06 23.29 26.61
CA VAL A 146 37.46 23.81 27.87
C VAL A 146 36.52 22.79 28.53
N LEU A 147 36.17 21.72 27.80
CA LEU A 147 35.32 20.65 28.32
C LEU A 147 36.15 19.62 29.09
N THR A 148 35.53 18.99 30.09
CA THR A 148 36.16 17.82 30.72
C THR A 148 36.14 16.63 29.76
N GLN A 149 37.07 15.68 29.94
CA GLN A 149 37.10 14.46 29.13
C GLN A 149 35.74 13.74 29.11
N LYS A 150 35.04 13.70 30.26
CA LYS A 150 33.69 13.12 30.37
C LYS A 150 32.65 13.88 29.55
N GLN A 151 32.77 15.20 29.45
CA GLN A 151 31.88 16.02 28.61
C GLN A 151 32.16 15.80 27.12
N VAL A 152 33.43 15.76 26.71
CA VAL A 152 33.83 15.45 25.32
C VAL A 152 33.34 14.07 24.92
N PHE A 153 33.58 13.06 25.76
CA PHE A 153 33.11 11.70 25.55
C PHE A 153 31.59 11.61 25.36
N ILE A 154 30.81 12.30 26.20
CA ILE A 154 29.34 12.33 26.05
C ILE A 154 28.93 12.97 24.71
N LEU A 155 29.60 14.05 24.28
CA LEU A 155 29.31 14.68 22.99
C LEU A 155 29.64 13.74 21.82
N GLU A 156 30.77 13.03 21.90
CA GLU A 156 31.19 12.07 20.89
C GLU A 156 30.17 10.93 20.76
N MET A 157 29.79 10.31 21.89
CA MET A 157 28.80 9.24 21.88
C MET A 157 27.44 9.67 21.31
N ILE A 158 27.02 10.94 21.52
CA ILE A 158 25.75 11.46 21.00
C ILE A 158 25.84 11.80 19.51
N TYR A 159 26.85 12.58 19.11
CA TYR A 159 26.88 13.20 17.77
C TYR A 159 27.61 12.35 16.73
N VAL A 160 28.57 11.53 17.16
CA VAL A 160 29.31 10.62 16.28
C VAL A 160 28.64 9.24 16.28
N ASN A 161 28.43 8.67 17.47
CA ASN A 161 27.98 7.28 17.61
C ASN A 161 26.46 7.13 17.71
N HIS A 162 25.72 8.24 17.72
CA HIS A 162 24.24 8.28 17.74
C HIS A 162 23.60 7.51 18.91
N LEU A 163 24.30 7.40 20.04
CA LEU A 163 23.80 6.71 21.23
C LEU A 163 22.81 7.58 22.01
N SER A 164 21.81 6.92 22.57
CA SER A 164 20.85 7.53 23.48
C SER A 164 21.46 7.80 24.86
N LEU A 165 20.87 8.75 25.59
CA LEU A 165 21.28 9.07 26.97
C LEU A 165 21.23 7.85 27.91
N ARG A 166 20.39 6.85 27.62
CA ARG A 166 20.30 5.61 28.41
C ARG A 166 21.48 4.69 28.16
N GLU A 167 21.88 4.53 26.90
CA GLU A 167 23.05 3.69 26.53
C GLU A 167 24.34 4.30 27.07
N ILE A 168 24.50 5.62 26.93
CA ILE A 168 25.66 6.34 27.47
C ILE A 168 25.70 6.24 29.00
N ALA A 169 24.55 6.28 29.66
CA ALA A 169 24.46 6.12 31.11
C ALA A 169 24.87 4.71 31.56
N ALA A 170 24.48 3.68 30.82
CA ALA A 170 24.93 2.31 31.07
C ALA A 170 26.45 2.17 30.90
N ILE A 171 27.02 2.73 29.83
CA ILE A 171 28.48 2.73 29.58
C ILE A 171 29.25 3.43 30.71
N LEU A 172 28.74 4.57 31.18
CA LEU A 172 29.41 5.39 32.21
C LEU A 172 29.11 4.96 33.65
N GLY A 173 28.33 3.89 33.88
CA GLY A 173 27.88 3.49 35.22
C GLY A 173 27.12 4.61 35.95
N SER A 174 26.27 5.34 35.22
CA SER A 174 25.61 6.57 35.68
C SER A 174 24.10 6.53 35.38
N THR A 175 23.35 7.55 35.81
CA THR A 175 21.93 7.70 35.42
C THR A 175 21.75 8.50 34.14
N PRO A 176 20.69 8.26 33.34
CA PRO A 176 20.39 9.04 32.13
C PRO A 176 20.21 10.54 32.42
N GLN A 177 19.63 10.88 33.58
CA GLN A 177 19.46 12.26 34.02
C GLN A 177 20.82 12.96 34.24
N ASN A 178 21.79 12.26 34.82
CA ASN A 178 23.13 12.80 35.00
C ASN A 178 23.85 13.03 33.65
N VAL A 179 23.73 12.09 32.71
CA VAL A 179 24.26 12.25 31.35
C VAL A 179 23.61 13.43 30.64
N SER A 180 22.28 13.59 30.75
CA SER A 180 21.55 14.75 30.22
C SER A 180 22.07 16.07 30.80
N ASN A 181 22.30 16.12 32.11
CA ASN A 181 22.83 17.30 32.78
C ASN A 181 24.26 17.65 32.32
N LEU A 182 25.12 16.64 32.18
CA LEU A 182 26.50 16.80 31.68
C LEU A 182 26.52 17.27 30.23
N HIS A 183 25.67 16.71 29.38
CA HIS A 183 25.49 17.13 27.98
C HIS A 183 25.05 18.60 27.88
N LYS A 184 23.99 18.98 28.61
CA LYS A 184 23.52 20.38 28.66
C LYS A 184 24.60 21.33 29.17
N LYS A 185 25.36 20.95 30.20
CA LYS A 185 26.49 21.74 30.71
C LYS A 185 27.61 21.90 29.69
N ALA A 186 27.90 20.85 28.91
CA ALA A 186 28.89 20.89 27.86
C ALA A 186 28.49 21.88 26.75
N LEU A 187 27.26 21.78 26.25
CA LEU A 187 26.75 22.70 25.22
C LEU A 187 26.75 24.16 25.68
N LYS A 188 26.37 24.44 26.94
CA LYS A 188 26.43 25.80 27.50
C LYS A 188 27.85 26.36 27.56
N LYS A 189 28.86 25.53 27.85
CA LYS A 189 30.26 25.96 27.84
C LYS A 189 30.71 26.29 26.42
N LEU A 190 30.44 25.40 25.45
CA LEU A 190 30.79 25.64 24.04
C LEU A 190 30.14 26.91 23.51
N GLN A 191 28.87 27.14 23.83
CA GLN A 191 28.15 28.35 23.42
C GLN A 191 28.82 29.63 23.93
N LYS A 192 29.32 29.64 25.18
CA LYS A 192 30.02 30.81 25.75
C LYS A 192 31.34 31.12 25.05
N GLU A 193 32.08 30.11 24.62
CA GLU A 193 33.38 30.28 23.96
C GLU A 193 33.23 30.73 22.49
N ILE A 194 32.13 30.34 21.85
CA ILE A 194 31.85 30.61 20.42
C ILE A 194 31.05 31.90 20.23
N SER A 195 30.31 32.36 21.25
CA SER A 195 29.69 33.70 21.27
C SER A 195 30.79 34.76 21.30
#